data_AF-A0AAN7TFU4-F1
#
_entry.id   AF-A0AAN7TFU4-F1
#
_cell.length_a   1.000
_cell.length_b   1.000
_cell.length_c   1.000
_cell.angle_alpha   90.00
_cell.angle_beta   90.00
_cell.angle_gamma   90.00
#
_symmetry.space_group_name_H-M   'P 1'
#
loop_
_entity.id
_entity.type
_entity.pdbx_description
1 polymer ?
#
loop_
_entity_poly.entity_id
_entity_poly.type
_entity_poly.pdbx_seq_one_letter_code
_entity_poly.pdbx_strand_id
1 'polypeptide(L)'
;MTGYLRNGYCEVPASDFGNHAIAAEVTEEFLKFSARQGNDLRPIPGMKSGCKWCLCTTRWLEAFKARGSEPAGDRIVPKIFLNATNEKALNKINLEDLKAFAADKQE
;
A
#
# COMPACT_ATOMS: atom_id res chain seq x y z
N MET A 1 14.36 0.64 -5.28
CA MET A 1 13.95 -0.66 -5.84
C MET A 1 12.89 -1.28 -4.92
N THR A 2 11.72 -1.65 -5.44
CA THR A 2 10.56 -2.16 -4.66
C THR A 2 10.20 -3.61 -5.05
N GLY A 3 9.08 -4.13 -4.54
CA GLY A 3 8.60 -5.50 -4.77
C GLY A 3 9.19 -6.50 -3.78
N TYR A 4 8.45 -7.57 -3.49
CA TYR A 4 8.93 -8.66 -2.63
C TYR A 4 10.22 -9.28 -3.21
N LEU A 5 10.22 -9.56 -4.52
CA LEU A 5 11.38 -10.08 -5.25
C LEU A 5 12.47 -9.04 -5.54
N ARG A 6 12.30 -7.78 -5.09
CA ARG A 6 13.21 -6.66 -5.36
C ARG A 6 13.50 -6.44 -6.85
N ASN A 7 12.51 -6.68 -7.70
CA ASN A 7 12.61 -6.49 -9.16
C ASN A 7 11.88 -5.22 -9.66
N GLY A 8 11.26 -4.45 -8.76
CA GLY A 8 10.48 -3.26 -9.10
C GLY A 8 8.98 -3.50 -9.34
N TYR A 9 8.51 -4.75 -9.32
CA TYR A 9 7.12 -5.11 -9.56
C TYR A 9 6.45 -5.67 -8.30
N CYS A 10 5.15 -5.44 -8.16
CA CYS A 10 4.36 -5.97 -7.03
C CYS A 10 3.90 -7.40 -7.27
N GLU A 11 4.82 -8.25 -7.73
CA GLU A 11 4.60 -9.67 -7.91
C GLU A 11 4.50 -10.39 -6.55
N VAL A 12 3.56 -11.32 -6.45
CA VAL A 12 3.28 -12.06 -5.22
C VAL A 12 3.50 -13.56 -5.47
N PRO A 13 4.74 -14.07 -5.31
CA PRO A 13 5.01 -15.50 -5.36
C PRO A 13 4.36 -16.24 -4.18
N ALA A 14 4.30 -17.57 -4.24
CA ALA A 14 3.71 -18.38 -3.15
C ALA A 14 4.41 -18.20 -1.79
N SER A 15 5.69 -17.78 -1.80
CA SER A 15 6.46 -17.49 -0.58
C SER A 15 6.15 -16.12 0.05
N ASP A 16 5.44 -15.24 -0.65
CA ASP A 16 5.07 -13.93 -0.13
C ASP A 16 3.76 -14.00 0.68
N PHE A 17 3.87 -14.49 1.91
CA PHE A 17 2.75 -14.55 2.85
C PHE A 17 2.19 -13.17 3.24
N GLY A 18 2.99 -12.11 3.08
CA GLY A 18 2.58 -10.72 3.32
C GLY A 18 1.66 -10.17 2.22
N ASN A 19 1.65 -10.81 1.05
CA ASN A 19 0.91 -10.40 -0.13
C ASN A 19 1.22 -8.93 -0.49
N HIS A 20 2.45 -8.65 -0.92
CA HIS A 20 2.92 -7.32 -1.35
C HIS A 20 2.36 -6.93 -2.72
N ALA A 21 1.05 -7.06 -2.92
CA ALA A 21 0.35 -6.81 -4.17
C ALA A 21 0.08 -5.32 -4.44
N ILE A 22 -0.01 -4.48 -3.40
CA ILE A 22 -0.50 -3.11 -3.53
C ILE A 22 0.63 -2.19 -3.99
N ALA A 23 0.59 -1.74 -5.24
CA ALA A 23 1.47 -0.68 -5.70
C ALA A 23 0.92 0.66 -5.22
N ALA A 24 1.59 1.32 -4.29
CA ALA A 24 1.10 2.56 -3.70
C ALA A 24 2.16 3.65 -3.64
N GLU A 25 1.71 4.90 -3.63
CA GLU A 25 2.52 6.04 -3.22
C GLU A 25 2.34 6.29 -1.73
N VAL A 26 3.38 6.05 -0.94
CA VAL A 26 3.30 6.24 0.52
C VAL A 26 3.26 7.73 0.88
N THR A 27 2.45 8.07 1.90
CA THR A 27 2.36 9.42 2.45
C THR A 27 3.05 9.49 3.81
N GLU A 28 3.38 10.71 4.27
CA GLU A 28 3.94 10.92 5.61
C GLU A 28 2.97 10.44 6.71
N GLU A 29 1.67 10.68 6.52
CA GLU A 29 0.61 10.24 7.42
C GLU A 29 0.52 8.71 7.47
N PHE A 30 0.62 8.03 6.33
CA PHE A 30 0.69 6.57 6.30
C PHE A 30 1.95 6.04 6.98
N LEU A 31 3.13 6.64 6.74
CA LEU A 31 4.37 6.20 7.36
C LEU A 31 4.30 6.31 8.90
N LYS A 32 3.75 7.41 9.42
CA LYS A 32 3.49 7.60 10.84
C LYS A 32 2.47 6.58 11.36
N PHE A 33 1.35 6.41 10.67
CA PHE A 33 0.30 5.45 11.06
C PHE A 33 0.86 4.03 11.11
N SER A 34 1.50 3.58 10.03
CA SER A 34 2.07 2.24 9.88
C SER A 34 3.13 1.95 10.95
N ALA A 35 3.99 2.93 11.29
CA ALA A 35 4.96 2.79 12.36
C ALA A 35 4.27 2.57 13.73
N ARG A 36 3.18 3.30 14.04
CA ARG A 36 2.39 3.07 15.27
C ARG A 36 1.71 1.70 15.29
N GLN A 37 1.38 1.14 14.12
CA GLN A 37 0.83 -0.23 13.98
C GLN A 37 1.93 -1.31 13.96
N GLY A 38 3.16 -0.97 14.33
CA GLY A 38 4.28 -1.91 14.40
C GLY A 38 4.91 -2.27 13.04
N ASN A 39 4.69 -1.46 12.01
CA ASN A 39 5.30 -1.62 10.68
C ASN A 39 6.00 -0.33 10.27
N ASP A 40 7.17 -0.08 10.84
CA ASP A 40 7.97 1.08 10.47
C ASP A 40 8.74 0.84 9.18
N LEU A 41 8.38 1.57 8.13
CA LEU A 41 9.01 1.48 6.80
C LEU A 41 10.19 2.46 6.64
N ARG A 42 10.35 3.44 7.53
CA ARG A 42 11.37 4.50 7.42
C ARG A 42 12.82 4.00 7.49
N PRO A 43 13.13 2.87 8.15
CA PRO A 43 14.48 2.27 8.07
C PRO A 43 14.85 1.77 6.68
N ILE A 44 13.90 1.60 5.75
CA ILE A 44 14.20 1.24 4.36
C ILE A 44 14.91 2.42 3.69
N PRO A 45 16.12 2.23 3.12
CA PRO A 45 16.88 3.32 2.52
C PRO A 45 16.09 4.07 1.45
N GLY A 46 15.99 5.39 1.60
CA GLY A 46 15.28 6.26 0.67
C GLY A 46 13.76 6.25 0.80
N MET A 47 13.18 5.55 1.78
CA MET A 47 11.75 5.60 2.07
C MET A 47 11.35 6.98 2.61
N LYS A 48 10.43 7.65 1.91
CA LYS A 48 9.85 8.94 2.29
C LYS A 48 8.49 9.11 1.63
N SER A 49 7.75 10.14 2.06
CA SER A 49 6.51 10.55 1.38
C SER A 49 6.74 10.75 -0.13
N GLY A 50 5.80 10.28 -0.95
CA GLY A 50 5.89 10.27 -2.42
C GLY A 50 6.62 9.05 -3.00
N CYS A 51 7.18 8.15 -2.18
CA CYS A 51 7.82 6.94 -2.69
C CYS A 51 6.78 5.93 -3.18
N LYS A 52 7.00 5.40 -4.39
CA LYS A 52 6.24 4.26 -4.90
C LYS A 52 6.77 2.96 -4.31
N TRP A 53 5.90 2.19 -3.68
CA TRP A 53 6.26 0.98 -2.97
C TRP A 53 5.18 -0.11 -3.04
N CYS A 54 5.60 -1.36 -3.15
CA CYS A 54 4.73 -2.52 -3.01
C CYS A 54 4.46 -2.80 -1.52
N LEU A 55 3.24 -2.49 -1.08
CA LEU A 55 2.80 -2.69 0.29
C LEU A 55 2.13 -4.06 0.45
N CYS A 56 2.30 -4.65 1.64
CA CYS A 56 1.45 -5.75 2.09
C CYS A 56 -0.02 -5.35 1.99
N THR A 57 -0.83 -6.20 1.38
CA THR A 57 -2.28 -5.98 1.22
C THR A 57 -2.97 -5.73 2.56
N THR A 58 -2.54 -6.43 3.61
CA THR A 58 -3.09 -6.25 4.96
C THR A 58 -2.75 -4.89 5.58
N ARG A 59 -1.56 -4.34 5.32
CA ARG A 59 -1.13 -3.05 5.86
C ARG A 59 -1.85 -1.88 5.19
N TRP A 60 -2.10 -1.99 3.88
CA TRP A 60 -2.95 -1.03 3.20
C TRP A 60 -4.40 -1.10 3.71
N LEU A 61 -4.95 -2.32 3.88
CA LEU A 61 -6.31 -2.51 4.39
C LEU A 61 -6.48 -2.03 5.84
N GLU A 62 -5.46 -2.19 6.68
CA GLU A 62 -5.42 -1.66 8.05
C GLU A 62 -5.59 -0.14 8.06
N ALA A 63 -4.83 0.58 7.23
CA ALA A 63 -4.99 2.02 7.05
C ALA A 63 -6.37 2.39 6.50
N PHE A 64 -6.84 1.66 5.47
CA PHE A 64 -8.18 1.87 4.91
C PHE A 64 -9.28 1.76 5.97
N LYS A 65 -9.24 0.73 6.83
CA LYS A 65 -10.24 0.55 7.89
C LYS A 65 -10.16 1.62 8.98
N ALA A 66 -8.96 2.10 9.30
CA ALA A 66 -8.74 3.11 10.34
C ALA A 66 -9.08 4.54 9.90
N ARG A 67 -9.29 4.80 8.60
CA ARG A 67 -9.47 6.15 8.05
C ARG A 67 -10.62 6.95 8.68
N GLY A 68 -11.68 6.28 9.15
CA GLY A 68 -12.82 6.93 9.81
C GLY A 68 -12.56 7.34 11.27
N SER A 69 -11.57 6.73 11.93
CA SER A 69 -11.24 6.97 13.34
C SER A 69 -9.94 7.76 13.53
N GLU A 70 -9.10 7.83 12.51
CA GLU A 70 -7.83 8.56 12.56
C GLU A 70 -8.03 10.06 12.25
N PRO A 71 -7.39 10.98 12.99
CA PRO A 71 -7.51 12.42 12.75
C PRO A 71 -7.06 12.85 11.35
N ALA A 72 -6.15 12.08 10.74
CA ALA A 72 -5.66 12.33 9.39
C ALA A 72 -6.67 11.91 8.30
N GLY A 73 -7.71 11.15 8.65
CA GLY A 73 -8.74 10.71 7.72
C GLY A 73 -8.17 9.83 6.61
N ASP A 74 -8.67 10.04 5.39
CA ASP A 74 -8.21 9.36 4.18
C ASP A 74 -6.71 9.55 3.88
N ARG A 75 -6.02 10.55 4.48
CA ARG A 75 -4.59 10.80 4.23
C ARG A 75 -3.68 9.66 4.73
N ILE A 76 -4.14 8.84 5.67
CA ILE A 76 -3.39 7.66 6.10
C ILE A 76 -3.45 6.54 5.08
N VAL A 77 -4.34 6.60 4.09
CA VAL A 77 -4.53 5.54 3.09
C VAL A 77 -3.73 5.91 1.84
N PRO A 78 -2.62 5.20 1.54
CA PRO A 78 -1.82 5.47 0.36
C PRO A 78 -2.66 5.38 -0.92
N LYS A 79 -2.49 6.34 -1.83
CA LYS A 79 -3.07 6.22 -3.18
C LYS A 79 -2.38 5.07 -3.92
N ILE A 80 -3.16 4.32 -4.69
CA ILE A 80 -2.69 3.11 -5.36
C ILE A 80 -2.57 3.31 -6.86
N PHE A 81 -1.65 2.59 -7.50
CA PHE A 81 -1.57 2.48 -8.95
C PHE A 81 -2.21 1.15 -9.35
N LEU A 82 -3.46 1.18 -9.81
CA LEU A 82 -4.25 0.01 -10.19
C LEU A 82 -3.54 -0.83 -11.24
N ASN A 83 -2.98 -0.21 -12.28
CA ASN A 83 -2.31 -0.93 -13.37
C ASN A 83 -1.00 -1.59 -12.93
N ALA A 84 -0.45 -1.20 -11.77
CA ALA A 84 0.74 -1.81 -11.17
C ALA A 84 0.42 -2.68 -9.94
N THR A 85 -0.85 -2.76 -9.53
CA THR A 85 -1.30 -3.55 -8.38
C THR A 85 -1.65 -4.96 -8.83
N ASN A 86 -1.13 -5.96 -8.13
CA ASN A 86 -1.41 -7.36 -8.47
C ASN A 86 -2.83 -7.76 -8.06
N GLU A 87 -3.50 -8.54 -8.90
CA GLU A 87 -4.87 -9.02 -8.68
C GLU A 87 -5.05 -9.79 -7.36
N LYS A 88 -3.99 -10.38 -6.80
CA LYS A 88 -4.03 -11.03 -5.48
C LYS A 88 -4.39 -10.09 -4.33
N ALA A 89 -4.36 -8.77 -4.53
CA ALA A 89 -4.96 -7.81 -3.61
C ALA A 89 -6.48 -8.07 -3.42
N LEU A 90 -7.17 -8.52 -4.48
CA LEU A 90 -8.61 -8.76 -4.50
C LEU A 90 -9.04 -9.92 -3.60
N ASN A 91 -8.10 -10.76 -3.15
CA ASN A 91 -8.37 -11.79 -2.14
C ASN A 91 -8.75 -11.21 -0.76
N LYS A 92 -8.46 -9.92 -0.51
CA LYS A 92 -8.76 -9.27 0.79
C LYS A 92 -9.48 -7.93 0.67
N ILE A 93 -9.45 -7.27 -0.49
CA ILE A 93 -9.96 -5.91 -0.69
C ILE A 93 -10.84 -5.91 -1.94
N ASN A 94 -12.00 -5.26 -1.89
CA ASN A 94 -12.86 -5.16 -3.06
C ASN A 94 -12.25 -4.23 -4.11
N LEU A 95 -12.53 -4.51 -5.39
CA LEU A 95 -12.04 -3.67 -6.49
C LEU A 95 -12.54 -2.22 -6.39
N GLU A 96 -13.76 -2.00 -5.89
CA GLU A 96 -14.33 -0.66 -5.71
C GLU A 96 -13.57 0.15 -4.67
N ASP A 97 -13.16 -0.48 -3.56
CA ASP A 97 -12.35 0.17 -2.52
C ASP A 97 -10.97 0.56 -3.06
N LEU A 98 -10.36 -0.30 -3.88
CA LEU A 98 -9.12 0.00 -4.58
C LEU A 98 -9.31 1.17 -5.55
N LYS A 99 -10.36 1.15 -6.37
CA LYS A 99 -10.69 2.22 -7.32
C LYS A 99 -10.92 3.58 -6.65
N ALA A 100 -11.54 3.61 -5.47
CA ALA A 100 -11.74 4.85 -4.71
C ALA A 100 -10.42 5.55 -4.32
N PHE A 101 -9.31 4.81 -4.27
CA PHE A 101 -7.98 5.32 -3.92
C PHE A 101 -6.99 5.29 -5.09
N ALA A 102 -7.44 5.07 -6.32
CA ALA A 102 -6.57 5.04 -7.50
C ALA A 102 -5.93 6.41 -7.80
N ALA A 103 -4.63 6.39 -8.11
CA ALA A 103 -3.85 7.53 -8.60
C ALA A 103 -3.79 7.56 -10.13
N ASP A 104 -3.72 6.38 -10.76
CA ASP A 104 -3.88 6.18 -12.18
C ASP A 104 -5.36 5.99 -12.50
N LYS A 105 -5.97 6.98 -13.15
CA LYS A 105 -7.34 6.82 -13.65
C LYS A 105 -7.32 5.73 -14.73
N GLN A 106 -8.29 4.82 -14.67
CA GLN A 106 -8.62 3.98 -15.83
C GLN A 106 -9.15 4.94 -16.91
N GLU A 107 -8.40 5.09 -18.01
CA GLU A 107 -8.91 5.70 -19.26
C GLU A 107 -9.92 4.76 -19.94
#